data_AF-A0A090X871-F1
#
_entry.id   AF-A0A090X871-F1
#
_cell.length_a   1.000
_cell.length_b   1.000
_cell.length_c   1.000
_cell.angle_alpha   90.00
_cell.angle_beta   90.00
_cell.angle_gamma   90.00
#
_symmetry.space_group_name_H-M   'P 1'
#
loop_
_entity.id
_entity.type
_entity.pdbx_description
1 polymer ?
#
loop_
_entity_poly.entity_id
_entity_poly.type
_entity_poly.pdbx_seq_one_letter_code
_entity_poly.pdbx_strand_id
1 'polypeptide(L)'
;MSIFMIIMGLVTFIHDAESMSGNWYLDEKLNHMPKECKQELQKQFQNECRKVGGQFKKFEVCKVQCLINKDNFFRNHYVMLKDGLPCGQYGEKCRAGLCRGPCDVQFFN
;
A
#
# COMPACT_ATOMS: atom_id res chain seq x y z
N MET A 1 33.02 29.24 -14.65
CA MET A 1 32.13 28.12 -15.07
C MET A 1 32.28 26.93 -14.12
N SER A 2 31.89 27.08 -12.85
CA SER A 2 32.05 26.00 -11.85
C SER A 2 30.80 25.86 -10.97
N ILE A 3 30.21 26.99 -10.55
CA ILE A 3 29.02 27.03 -9.68
C ILE A 3 27.78 26.40 -10.35
N PHE A 4 27.55 26.64 -11.65
CA PHE A 4 26.39 26.08 -12.37
C PHE A 4 26.42 24.54 -12.45
N MET A 5 27.59 23.91 -12.55
CA MET A 5 27.68 22.45 -12.56
C MET A 5 27.40 21.85 -11.19
N ILE A 6 27.82 22.53 -10.11
CA ILE A 6 27.54 22.12 -8.72
C ILE A 6 26.02 22.18 -8.44
N ILE A 7 25.36 23.25 -8.90
CA ILE A 7 23.91 23.43 -8.75
C ILE A 7 23.15 22.35 -9.55
N MET A 8 23.53 22.10 -10.81
CA MET A 8 22.86 21.08 -11.62
C MET A 8 23.03 19.67 -11.05
N GLY A 9 24.21 19.34 -10.50
CA GLY A 9 24.44 18.06 -9.83
C GLY A 9 23.57 17.88 -8.57
N LEU A 10 23.46 18.90 -7.73
CA LEU A 10 22.61 18.86 -6.54
C LEU A 10 21.12 18.67 -6.90
N VAL A 11 20.65 19.32 -7.96
CA VAL A 11 19.26 19.17 -8.44
C VAL A 11 18.98 17.75 -8.93
N THR A 12 19.93 17.10 -9.63
CA THR A 12 19.77 15.70 -10.05
C THR A 12 19.69 14.72 -8.87
N PHE A 13 20.50 14.91 -7.81
CA PHE A 13 20.44 14.04 -6.63
C PHE A 13 19.14 14.21 -5.83
N ILE A 14 18.56 15.41 -5.80
CA ILE A 14 17.29 15.67 -5.12
C ILE A 14 16.12 15.01 -5.85
N HIS A 15 16.10 15.06 -7.20
CA HIS A 15 15.05 14.41 -7.99
C HIS A 15 15.10 12.88 -7.91
N ASP A 16 16.29 12.28 -7.88
CA ASP A 16 16.42 10.83 -7.72
C ASP A 16 15.99 10.37 -6.31
N ALA A 17 16.29 11.16 -5.27
CA ALA A 17 15.84 10.90 -3.91
C ALA A 17 14.31 11.04 -3.74
N GLU A 18 13.67 11.98 -4.44
CA GLU A 18 12.20 12.07 -4.51
C GLU A 18 11.60 10.85 -5.24
N SER A 19 12.26 10.34 -6.29
CA SER A 19 11.79 9.14 -7.00
C SER A 19 11.91 7.86 -6.14
N MET A 20 12.90 7.81 -5.25
CA MET A 20 13.08 6.70 -4.30
C MET A 20 12.17 6.78 -3.08
N SER A 21 11.71 7.98 -2.68
CA SER A 21 10.84 8.18 -1.51
C SER A 21 9.34 8.34 -1.83
N GLY A 22 8.98 8.53 -3.10
CA GLY A 22 7.61 8.87 -3.51
C GLY A 22 6.65 7.72 -3.82
N ASN A 23 7.08 6.46 -3.82
CA ASN A 23 6.32 5.39 -4.49
C ASN A 23 5.50 4.46 -3.56
N TRP A 24 5.32 4.82 -2.31
CA TRP A 24 4.55 4.03 -1.34
C TRP A 24 3.05 4.35 -1.43
N TYR A 25 2.41 3.83 -2.48
CA TYR A 25 1.02 4.13 -2.83
C TYR A 25 -0.01 3.69 -1.77
N LEU A 26 0.27 2.61 -1.06
CA LEU A 26 -0.64 2.00 -0.08
C LEU A 26 -0.17 2.26 1.35
N ASP A 27 -0.08 3.52 1.75
CA ASP A 27 0.20 3.87 3.13
C ASP A 27 -1.01 3.71 4.07
N GLU A 28 -0.79 3.55 5.38
CA GLU A 28 -1.88 3.37 6.36
C GLU A 28 -2.92 4.50 6.34
N LYS A 29 -2.48 5.74 6.05
CA LYS A 29 -3.32 6.95 6.02
C LYS A 29 -3.87 7.24 4.61
N LEU A 30 -3.25 6.70 3.57
CA LEU A 30 -3.46 7.00 2.15
C LEU A 30 -3.43 8.52 1.90
N ASN A 31 -2.52 9.24 2.53
CA ASN A 31 -2.51 10.71 2.52
C ASN A 31 -1.99 11.27 1.19
N HIS A 32 -1.10 10.52 0.54
CA HIS A 32 -0.52 10.90 -0.76
C HIS A 32 -1.46 10.56 -1.93
N MET A 33 -2.56 9.86 -1.67
CA MET A 33 -3.51 9.44 -2.68
C MET A 33 -4.54 10.53 -2.98
N PRO A 34 -4.76 10.90 -4.25
CA PRO A 34 -5.85 11.81 -4.62
C PRO A 34 -7.20 11.33 -4.07
N LYS A 35 -8.05 12.27 -3.67
CA LYS A 35 -9.35 11.98 -3.03
C LYS A 35 -10.20 11.01 -3.85
N GLU A 36 -10.25 11.20 -5.16
CA GLU A 36 -11.02 10.36 -6.08
C GLU A 36 -10.49 8.92 -6.12
N CYS A 37 -9.17 8.75 -6.20
CA CYS A 37 -8.52 7.43 -6.12
C CYS A 37 -8.78 6.75 -4.79
N LYS A 38 -8.72 7.50 -3.68
CA LYS A 38 -9.00 6.98 -2.33
C LYS A 38 -10.45 6.51 -2.19
N GLN A 39 -11.40 7.27 -2.74
CA GLN A 39 -12.81 6.89 -2.76
C GLN A 39 -13.05 5.63 -3.61
N GLU A 40 -12.43 5.54 -4.78
CA GLU A 40 -12.56 4.36 -5.63
C GLU A 40 -11.93 3.13 -4.98
N LEU A 41 -10.76 3.27 -4.36
CA LEU A 41 -10.13 2.21 -3.57
C LEU A 41 -11.03 1.74 -2.42
N GLN A 42 -11.65 2.67 -1.68
CA GLN A 42 -12.60 2.34 -0.62
C GLN A 42 -13.84 1.60 -1.14
N LYS A 43 -14.37 1.95 -2.33
CA LYS A 43 -15.47 1.18 -2.96
C LYS A 43 -15.03 -0.24 -3.28
N GLN A 44 -13.80 -0.43 -3.80
CA GLN A 44 -13.26 -1.76 -4.05
C GLN A 44 -13.19 -2.58 -2.76
N PHE A 45 -12.71 -2.00 -1.65
CA PHE A 45 -12.69 -2.67 -0.35
C PHE A 45 -14.08 -3.10 0.12
N GLN A 46 -15.08 -2.23 -0.01
CA GLN A 46 -16.47 -2.56 0.31
C GLN A 46 -16.99 -3.71 -0.56
N ASN A 47 -16.71 -3.67 -1.87
CA ASN A 47 -17.15 -4.70 -2.80
C ASN A 47 -16.51 -6.06 -2.47
N GLU A 48 -15.21 -6.10 -2.19
CA GLU A 48 -14.54 -7.34 -1.78
C GLU A 48 -15.09 -7.89 -0.45
N CYS A 49 -15.36 -7.04 0.54
CA CYS A 49 -16.00 -7.50 1.77
C CYS A 49 -17.40 -8.06 1.54
N ARG A 50 -18.20 -7.46 0.64
CA ARG A 50 -19.53 -8.00 0.31
C ARG A 50 -19.46 -9.39 -0.31
N LYS A 51 -18.45 -9.70 -1.13
CA LYS A 51 -18.26 -11.04 -1.73
C LYS A 51 -18.08 -12.14 -0.67
N VAL A 52 -17.49 -11.81 0.47
CA VAL A 52 -17.32 -12.73 1.61
C VAL A 52 -18.46 -12.63 2.63
N GLY A 53 -19.56 -11.94 2.31
CA GLY A 53 -20.71 -11.76 3.20
C GLY A 53 -20.42 -10.84 4.40
N GLY A 54 -19.43 -9.95 4.29
CA GLY A 54 -19.02 -9.05 5.35
C GLY A 54 -19.15 -7.57 4.99
N GLN A 55 -18.94 -6.71 5.98
CA GLN A 55 -18.86 -5.27 5.84
C GLN A 55 -17.42 -4.79 6.00
N PHE A 56 -17.01 -3.77 5.25
CA PHE A 56 -15.70 -3.16 5.42
C PHE A 56 -15.56 -2.59 6.84
N LYS A 57 -14.46 -2.94 7.52
CA LYS A 57 -14.16 -2.45 8.87
C LYS A 57 -12.93 -1.56 8.89
N LYS A 58 -11.81 -2.03 8.36
CA LYS A 58 -10.57 -1.24 8.27
C LYS A 58 -9.64 -1.74 7.19
N PHE A 59 -8.79 -0.83 6.73
CA PHE A 59 -7.68 -1.10 5.85
C PHE A 59 -6.40 -1.28 6.69
N GLU A 60 -5.57 -2.26 6.34
CA GLU A 60 -4.30 -2.58 6.99
C GLU A 60 -3.22 -2.77 5.92
N VAL A 61 -3.00 -1.73 5.09
CA VAL A 61 -1.91 -1.62 4.10
C VAL A 61 -2.00 -2.67 2.97
N CYS A 62 -1.70 -3.94 3.26
CA CYS A 62 -1.74 -5.06 2.30
C CYS A 62 -2.92 -6.00 2.52
N LYS A 63 -3.84 -5.68 3.42
CA LYS A 63 -5.08 -6.43 3.62
C LYS A 63 -6.20 -5.52 4.12
N VAL A 64 -7.42 -6.01 3.96
CA VAL A 64 -8.64 -5.36 4.43
C VAL A 64 -9.30 -6.27 5.46
N GLN A 65 -9.70 -5.70 6.59
CA GLN A 65 -10.53 -6.38 7.58
C GLN A 65 -12.00 -6.18 7.20
N CYS A 66 -12.69 -7.30 6.98
CA CYS A 66 -14.13 -7.39 6.81
C CYS A 66 -14.77 -7.97 8.08
N LEU A 67 -15.88 -7.41 8.51
CA LEU A 67 -16.69 -7.93 9.62
C LEU A 67 -17.84 -8.75 9.05
N ILE A 68 -17.82 -10.07 9.28
CA ILE A 68 -18.92 -10.97 8.92
C ILE A 68 -19.83 -11.12 10.14
N ASN A 69 -21.12 -10.90 9.95
CA ASN A 69 -22.15 -11.17 10.95
C ASN A 69 -23.01 -12.32 10.45
N LYS A 70 -23.01 -13.43 11.18
CA LYS A 70 -23.86 -14.58 10.93
C LYS A 70 -24.48 -15.02 12.24
N ASP A 71 -25.82 -14.98 12.33
CA ASP A 71 -26.58 -15.46 13.49
C ASP A 71 -26.10 -14.87 14.83
N ASN A 72 -25.85 -13.55 14.89
CA ASN A 72 -25.29 -12.82 16.04
C ASN A 72 -23.82 -13.16 16.40
N PHE A 73 -23.13 -13.95 15.58
CA PHE A 73 -21.69 -14.17 15.70
C PHE A 73 -20.92 -13.23 14.78
N PHE A 74 -20.03 -12.43 15.38
CA PHE A 74 -19.15 -11.51 14.67
C PHE A 74 -17.78 -12.12 14.47
N ARG A 75 -17.34 -12.24 13.22
CA ARG A 75 -16.00 -12.71 12.87
C ARG A 75 -15.27 -11.68 12.02
N ASN A 76 -14.02 -11.39 12.37
CA ASN A 76 -13.11 -10.68 11.47
C ASN A 76 -12.60 -11.65 10.39
N HIS A 77 -12.79 -11.27 9.14
CA HIS A 77 -12.23 -11.93 7.97
C HIS A 77 -11.26 -10.98 7.28
N TYR A 78 -10.14 -11.48 6.76
CA TYR A 78 -9.13 -10.66 6.12
C TYR A 78 -9.04 -10.99 4.64
N VAL A 79 -9.24 -9.98 3.80
CA VAL A 79 -9.03 -10.07 2.35
C VAL A 79 -7.67 -9.47 2.04
N MET A 80 -6.78 -10.25 1.45
CA MET A 80 -5.44 -9.79 1.07
C MET A 80 -5.51 -8.98 -0.21
N LEU A 81 -4.74 -7.89 -0.27
CA LEU A 81 -4.50 -7.18 -1.53
C LEU A 81 -3.60 -8.04 -2.43
N LYS A 82 -3.60 -7.70 -3.73
CA LYS A 82 -2.75 -8.36 -4.72
C LYS A 82 -1.27 -8.21 -4.34
N ASP A 83 -0.53 -9.32 -4.48
CA ASP A 83 0.91 -9.30 -4.31
C ASP A 83 1.60 -8.38 -5.33
N GLY A 84 2.72 -7.77 -4.92
CA GLY A 84 3.53 -6.88 -5.74
C GLY A 84 3.12 -5.41 -5.70
N LEU A 85 2.00 -5.06 -5.08
CA LEU A 85 1.59 -3.66 -4.90
C LEU A 85 2.56 -2.92 -3.97
N PRO A 86 3.00 -1.69 -4.30
CA PRO A 86 3.92 -0.94 -3.46
C PRO A 86 3.23 -0.44 -2.19
N CYS A 87 3.87 -0.64 -1.04
CA CYS A 87 3.28 -0.38 0.27
C CYS A 87 4.21 0.29 1.28
N GLY A 88 5.48 0.53 0.94
CA GLY A 88 6.45 1.19 1.81
C GLY A 88 7.46 2.04 1.05
N GLN A 89 8.10 2.94 1.79
CA GLN A 89 8.96 4.01 1.28
C GLN A 89 10.32 3.54 0.73
N TYR A 90 10.73 2.31 1.02
CA TYR A 90 12.01 1.72 0.62
C TYR A 90 11.84 0.65 -0.46
N GLY A 91 10.70 0.66 -1.16
CA GLY A 91 10.39 -0.32 -2.21
C GLY A 91 9.73 -1.59 -1.70
N GLU A 92 9.16 -1.56 -0.50
CA GLU A 92 8.38 -2.67 0.05
C GLU A 92 7.13 -2.94 -0.79
N LYS A 93 6.79 -4.23 -0.90
CA LYS A 93 5.65 -4.70 -1.68
C LYS A 93 4.76 -5.62 -0.87
N CYS A 94 3.47 -5.62 -1.19
CA CYS A 94 2.54 -6.57 -0.62
C CYS A 94 2.91 -7.99 -1.02
N ARG A 95 2.97 -8.88 -0.03
CA ARG A 95 3.19 -10.31 -0.22
C ARG A 95 2.48 -11.07 0.88
N ALA A 96 1.52 -11.92 0.51
CA ALA A 96 0.70 -12.69 1.44
C ALA A 96 0.03 -11.83 2.54
N GLY A 97 -0.45 -10.64 2.15
CA GLY A 97 -1.14 -9.71 3.06
C GLY A 97 -0.23 -8.91 4.00
N LEU A 98 1.09 -8.98 3.82
CA LEU A 98 2.07 -8.20 4.58
C LEU A 98 2.84 -7.27 3.66
N CYS A 99 3.19 -6.09 4.16
CA CYS A 99 4.11 -5.20 3.47
C CYS A 99 5.54 -5.64 3.74
N ARG A 100 6.21 -6.20 2.74
CA ARG A 100 7.51 -6.86 2.88
C ARG A 100 8.60 -6.12 2.15
N GLY A 101 9.77 -6.06 2.78
CA GLY A 101 10.98 -5.48 2.22
C GLY A 101 11.42 -6.15 0.92
N PRO A 102 12.13 -5.44 0.04
CA PRO A 102 12.70 -6.03 -1.16
C PRO A 102 13.65 -7.21 -0.85
N CYS A 103 14.26 -7.21 0.34
CA CYS A 103 15.15 -8.27 0.81
C CYS A 103 14.44 -9.40 1.59
N ASP A 104 13.12 -9.34 1.77
CA ASP A 104 12.35 -10.41 2.43
C ASP A 104 11.96 -11.49 1.40
N VAL A 105 13.01 -12.12 0.88
CA VAL A 105 12.98 -13.15 -0.14
C VAL A 105 13.60 -14.43 0.42
N GLN A 106 12.91 -15.55 0.24
CA GLN A 106 13.41 -16.86 0.63
C GLN A 106 14.17 -17.45 -0.56
N PHE A 107 15.51 -17.41 -0.52
CA PHE A 107 16.36 -17.91 -1.61
C PHE A 107 16.47 -19.44 -1.66
N PHE A 108 16.12 -20.11 -0.56
CA PHE A 108 16.23 -21.56 -0.40
C PHE A 108 14.97 -22.11 0.26
N ASN A 109 14.55 -23.31 -0.12
CA ASN A 109 13.39 -23.98 0.48
C ASN A 109 13.69 -24.45 1.91
#